data_AF-A0A1E1WFT7-F1
#
_entry.id   AF-A0A1E1WFT7-F1
#
_cell.length_a   1.000
_cell.length_b   1.000
_cell.length_c   1.000
_cell.angle_alpha   90.00
_cell.angle_beta   90.00
_cell.angle_gamma   90.00
#
_symmetry.space_group_name_H-M   'P 1'
#
loop_
_entity.id
_entity.type
_entity.pdbx_description
1 polymer ?
#
loop_
_entity_poly.entity_id
_entity_poly.type
_entity_poly.pdbx_seq_one_letter_code
_entity_poly.pdbx_strand_id
1 'polypeptide(L)'
;YATAMPTGKKSKMEIVKDTPASKAIATAITKIKETDEDSVGYKNIDGIYRIEGTTSISDKKESSTDVKSCHFVCLIAMLMAAMHPLRTWNQIMVDTCIEKGLEIAEKATNMATCEKRVIKNIILDGKFININIKKIIVVNENPEKTLEQYLKAVLSRLRYVIIRFPQCSMVICQ
;
A
#
# COMPACT_ATOMS: atom_id res chain seq x y z
N TYR A 1 -8.49 -45.56 -40.82
CA TYR A 1 -7.67 -44.74 -41.74
C TYR A 1 -8.51 -43.53 -42.13
N ALA A 2 -8.13 -42.26 -42.02
CA ALA A 2 -6.94 -41.59 -41.51
C ALA A 2 -7.39 -40.17 -41.09
N THR A 3 -6.91 -39.70 -39.94
CA THR A 3 -7.13 -38.34 -39.43
C THR A 3 -6.33 -37.33 -40.25
N ALA A 4 -7.00 -36.28 -40.72
CA ALA A 4 -6.39 -35.17 -41.44
C ALA A 4 -5.52 -34.30 -40.52
N MET A 5 -4.23 -34.19 -40.82
CA MET A 5 -3.31 -33.20 -40.26
C MET A 5 -3.26 -31.97 -41.19
N PRO A 6 -3.28 -30.73 -40.67
CA PRO A 6 -2.96 -29.56 -41.47
C PRO A 6 -1.44 -29.41 -41.63
N THR A 7 -0.99 -29.28 -42.87
CA THR A 7 0.39 -29.00 -43.28
C THR A 7 0.76 -27.54 -43.01
N GLY A 8 1.44 -27.28 -41.90
CA GLY A 8 2.09 -25.99 -41.61
C GLY A 8 3.55 -25.96 -42.08
N LYS A 9 3.89 -25.02 -42.96
CA LYS A 9 5.25 -24.76 -43.44
C LYS A 9 6.17 -24.37 -42.26
N LYS A 10 7.36 -24.99 -42.20
CA LYS A 10 8.43 -24.65 -41.24
C LYS A 10 8.81 -23.17 -41.38
N SER A 11 8.56 -22.35 -40.36
CA SER A 11 9.10 -20.99 -40.29
C SER A 11 10.61 -21.05 -40.03
N LYS A 12 11.42 -20.57 -40.98
CA LYS A 12 12.83 -20.27 -40.73
C LYS A 12 12.89 -19.12 -39.71
N MET A 13 13.61 -19.33 -38.61
CA MET A 13 14.01 -18.21 -37.74
C MET A 13 15.13 -17.43 -38.44
N GLU A 14 14.85 -16.19 -38.84
CA GLU A 14 15.89 -15.23 -39.19
C GLU A 14 16.42 -14.58 -37.90
N ILE A 15 17.74 -14.70 -37.70
CA ILE A 15 18.46 -13.96 -36.66
C ILE A 15 18.52 -12.51 -37.12
N VAL A 16 17.70 -11.65 -36.51
CA VAL A 16 17.74 -10.21 -36.72
C VAL A 16 19.05 -9.67 -36.15
N LYS A 17 19.85 -9.05 -37.01
CA LYS A 17 21.13 -8.41 -36.68
C LYS A 17 20.92 -7.17 -35.79
N ASP A 18 21.87 -6.98 -34.87
CA ASP A 18 21.96 -5.88 -33.91
C ASP A 18 21.67 -4.51 -34.51
N THR A 19 20.57 -3.90 -34.07
CA THR A 19 20.25 -2.48 -34.27
C THR A 19 20.63 -1.73 -32.99
N PRO A 20 21.22 -0.51 -33.04
CA PRO A 20 21.68 0.22 -31.84
C PRO A 20 20.60 0.51 -30.78
N ALA A 21 19.31 0.36 -31.10
CA ALA A 21 18.20 0.44 -30.15
C ALA A 21 18.12 -0.77 -29.19
N SER A 22 18.66 -1.94 -29.57
CA SER A 22 18.63 -3.14 -28.72
C SER A 22 19.60 -3.05 -27.54
N LYS A 23 20.69 -2.26 -27.66
CA LYS A 23 21.59 -1.97 -26.52
C LYS A 23 20.95 -1.03 -25.51
N ALA A 24 20.13 -0.07 -25.92
CA ALA A 24 19.41 0.80 -24.99
C ALA A 24 18.32 0.03 -24.22
N ILE A 25 17.62 -0.88 -24.90
CA ILE A 25 16.64 -1.78 -24.28
C ILE A 25 17.35 -2.81 -23.40
N ALA A 26 18.46 -3.41 -23.84
CA ALA A 26 19.25 -4.31 -23.01
C ALA A 26 19.78 -3.58 -21.77
N THR A 27 20.31 -2.36 -21.89
CA THR A 27 20.82 -1.59 -20.74
C THR A 27 19.70 -1.13 -19.80
N ALA A 28 18.50 -0.85 -20.32
CA ALA A 28 17.31 -0.60 -19.50
C ALA A 28 16.84 -1.88 -18.79
N ILE A 29 16.88 -3.04 -19.44
CA ILE A 29 16.54 -4.34 -18.86
C ILE A 29 17.60 -4.79 -17.85
N THR A 30 18.89 -4.49 -18.06
CA THR A 30 19.96 -4.80 -17.10
C THR A 30 19.92 -3.86 -15.89
N LYS A 31 19.44 -2.61 -16.04
CA LYS A 31 19.16 -1.72 -14.89
C LYS A 31 17.89 -2.07 -14.11
N ILE A 32 16.99 -2.86 -14.71
CA ILE A 32 15.80 -3.39 -14.03
C ILE A 32 16.09 -4.76 -13.37
N LYS A 33 17.28 -5.33 -13.56
CA LYS A 33 17.72 -6.61 -12.98
C LYS A 33 18.65 -6.45 -11.76
N GLU A 34 18.35 -5.48 -10.91
CA GLU A 34 18.56 -5.60 -9.47
C GLU A 34 17.19 -5.47 -8.79
N THR A 35 16.25 -6.31 -9.23
CA THR A 35 15.08 -6.61 -8.41
C THR A 35 15.60 -7.27 -7.15
N ASP A 36 15.72 -6.48 -6.09
CA ASP A 36 15.81 -6.97 -4.72
C ASP A 36 14.78 -8.10 -4.55
N GLU A 37 15.25 -9.34 -4.57
CA GLU A 37 14.50 -10.53 -4.25
C GLU A 37 13.81 -10.33 -2.90
N ASP A 38 12.48 -10.38 -2.87
CA ASP A 38 11.59 -10.73 -1.74
C ASP A 38 12.16 -10.54 -0.32
N SER A 39 12.82 -9.41 -0.06
CA SER A 39 13.53 -9.26 1.19
C SER A 39 12.49 -8.95 2.26
N VAL A 40 12.32 -9.88 3.18
CA VAL A 40 11.45 -9.68 4.34
C VAL A 40 12.09 -8.64 5.26
N GLY A 41 11.28 -7.71 5.74
CA GLY A 41 11.67 -6.69 6.70
C GLY A 41 12.12 -5.38 6.06
N TYR A 42 12.61 -4.50 6.92
CA TYR A 42 13.02 -3.14 6.56
C TYR A 42 14.33 -3.10 5.80
N LYS A 43 14.37 -2.32 4.73
CA LYS A 43 15.60 -1.94 4.03
C LYS A 43 16.07 -0.58 4.50
N ASN A 44 17.37 -0.42 4.75
CA ASN A 44 17.95 0.89 4.99
C ASN A 44 18.15 1.58 3.63
N ILE A 45 17.40 2.65 3.39
CA ILE A 45 17.54 3.48 2.20
C ILE A 45 17.64 4.93 2.65
N ASP A 46 18.74 5.59 2.30
CA ASP A 46 19.05 6.96 2.69
C ASP A 46 19.04 7.19 4.22
N GLY A 47 19.46 6.19 4.99
CA GLY A 47 19.48 6.24 6.46
C GLY A 47 18.12 5.98 7.11
N ILE A 48 17.09 5.65 6.33
CA ILE A 48 15.73 5.36 6.81
C ILE A 48 15.40 3.90 6.54
N TYR A 49 14.95 3.21 7.58
CA TYR A 49 14.42 1.85 7.46
C TYR A 49 13.01 1.89 6.88
N ARG A 50 12.81 1.40 5.65
CA ARG A 50 11.51 1.37 4.96
C ARG A 50 11.23 0.02 4.30
N ILE A 51 9.95 -0.30 4.19
CA ILE A 51 9.42 -1.42 3.41
C ILE A 51 8.51 -0.81 2.36
N GLU A 52 8.73 -1.14 1.10
CA GLU A 52 7.97 -0.59 -0.02
C GLU A 52 7.28 -1.72 -0.77
N GLY A 53 6.05 -1.45 -1.23
CA GLY A 53 5.33 -2.32 -2.17
C GLY A 53 5.77 -2.05 -3.61
N THR A 54 5.24 -2.83 -4.55
CA THR A 54 5.42 -2.59 -6.00
C THR A 54 4.40 -1.63 -6.57
N THR A 55 3.30 -1.40 -5.85
CA THR A 55 2.18 -0.60 -6.32
C THR A 55 2.09 0.75 -5.60
N SER A 56 1.43 1.71 -6.24
CA SER A 56 1.23 3.04 -5.66
C SER A 56 -0.17 3.56 -5.91
N ILE A 57 -0.67 4.36 -4.97
CA ILE A 57 -1.97 5.02 -5.07
C ILE A 57 -1.82 6.26 -5.98
N SER A 58 -2.70 6.41 -6.96
CA SER A 58 -2.69 7.48 -7.97
C SER A 58 -2.99 8.88 -7.40
N ASP A 59 -3.80 8.97 -6.35
CA ASP A 59 -4.49 10.23 -6.00
C ASP A 59 -3.72 11.11 -5.00
N LYS A 60 -2.39 10.96 -4.89
CA LYS A 60 -1.59 11.58 -3.81
C LYS A 60 -1.49 13.12 -3.86
N LYS A 61 -1.76 13.75 -5.01
CA LYS A 61 -1.47 15.19 -5.23
C LYS A 61 -2.64 16.13 -4.98
N GLU A 62 -3.86 15.63 -4.98
CA GLU A 62 -5.06 16.48 -4.84
C GLU A 62 -5.48 16.60 -3.38
N SER A 63 -5.57 17.83 -2.87
CA SER A 63 -6.16 18.09 -1.57
C SER A 63 -7.67 17.82 -1.62
N SER A 64 -8.18 17.07 -0.65
CA SER A 64 -9.62 16.83 -0.52
C SER A 64 -10.08 16.93 0.92
N THR A 65 -11.30 17.44 1.11
CA THR A 65 -12.00 17.42 2.40
C THR A 65 -12.55 16.03 2.73
N ASP A 66 -12.78 15.22 1.69
CA ASP A 66 -13.31 13.87 1.79
C ASP A 66 -12.22 12.86 2.15
N VAL A 67 -12.68 11.68 2.57
CA VAL A 67 -11.85 10.53 2.88
C VAL A 67 -11.31 9.95 1.57
N LYS A 68 -10.00 10.08 1.36
CA LYS A 68 -9.28 9.52 0.22
C LYS A 68 -9.03 8.02 0.39
N SER A 69 -8.80 7.32 -0.71
CA SER A 69 -8.46 5.88 -0.75
C SER A 69 -7.30 5.49 0.19
N CYS A 70 -6.30 6.35 0.33
CA CYS A 70 -5.16 6.14 1.25
C CYS A 70 -5.57 5.99 2.72
N HIS A 71 -6.72 6.51 3.14
CA HIS A 71 -7.27 6.29 4.48
C HIS A 71 -7.63 4.82 4.70
N PHE A 72 -8.24 4.16 3.72
CA PHE A 72 -8.60 2.75 3.80
C PHE A 72 -7.39 1.84 3.68
N VAL A 73 -6.38 2.24 2.90
CA VAL A 73 -5.07 1.56 2.90
C VAL A 73 -4.41 1.64 4.27
N CYS A 74 -4.43 2.81 4.92
CA CYS A 74 -3.99 2.98 6.30
C CYS A 74 -4.77 2.07 7.27
N LEU A 75 -6.08 1.95 7.09
CA LEU A 75 -6.90 1.07 7.90
C LEU A 75 -6.46 -0.40 7.80
N ILE A 76 -6.24 -0.90 6.57
CA ILE A 76 -5.76 -2.27 6.39
C ILE A 76 -4.35 -2.44 6.93
N ALA A 77 -3.46 -1.47 6.71
CA ALA A 77 -2.10 -1.52 7.26
C ALA A 77 -2.10 -1.63 8.79
N MET A 78 -2.99 -0.89 9.46
CA MET A 78 -3.18 -0.99 10.90
C MET A 78 -3.66 -2.37 11.35
N LEU A 79 -4.61 -2.99 10.63
CA LEU A 79 -5.08 -4.34 10.93
C LEU A 79 -4.00 -5.39 10.69
N MET A 80 -3.28 -5.29 9.57
CA MET A 80 -2.15 -6.16 9.26
C MET A 80 -1.09 -6.05 10.36
N ALA A 81 -0.84 -4.85 10.88
CA ALA A 81 0.18 -4.61 11.92
C ALA A 81 -0.26 -5.13 13.29
N ALA A 82 -1.58 -5.26 13.51
CA ALA A 82 -2.14 -5.88 14.71
C ALA A 82 -2.06 -7.43 14.66
N MET A 83 -2.02 -8.02 13.45
CA MET A 83 -1.93 -9.47 13.26
C MET A 83 -0.48 -9.96 13.10
N HIS A 84 0.35 -9.16 12.44
CA HIS A 84 1.70 -9.51 12.04
C HIS A 84 2.69 -8.42 12.50
N PRO A 85 3.72 -8.76 13.29
CA PRO A 85 4.73 -7.79 13.72
C PRO A 85 5.38 -7.10 12.52
N LEU A 86 5.58 -5.78 12.57
CA LEU A 86 6.13 -5.01 11.43
C LEU A 86 7.46 -5.54 10.89
N ARG A 87 8.30 -6.13 11.74
CA ARG A 87 9.58 -6.76 11.33
C ARG A 87 9.41 -7.94 10.37
N THR A 88 8.24 -8.56 10.33
CA THR A 88 7.94 -9.70 9.43
C THR A 88 7.28 -9.25 8.14
N TRP A 89 7.06 -7.94 7.96
CA TRP A 89 6.43 -7.43 6.76
C TRP A 89 7.35 -7.56 5.57
N ASN A 90 6.78 -7.88 4.43
CA ASN A 90 7.47 -7.87 3.15
C ASN A 90 6.67 -7.05 2.15
N GLN A 91 7.20 -6.95 0.94
CA GLN A 91 6.57 -6.25 -0.19
C GLN A 91 5.13 -6.73 -0.45
N ILE A 92 4.88 -8.05 -0.41
CA ILE A 92 3.56 -8.66 -0.65
C ILE A 92 2.55 -8.17 0.40
N MET A 93 2.94 -8.09 1.67
CA MET A 93 2.06 -7.58 2.73
C MET A 93 1.72 -6.10 2.52
N VAL A 94 2.68 -5.29 2.06
CA VAL A 94 2.43 -3.88 1.73
C VAL A 94 1.46 -3.76 0.54
N ASP A 95 1.69 -4.51 -0.53
CA ASP A 95 0.80 -4.52 -1.70
C ASP A 95 -0.60 -5.03 -1.35
N THR A 96 -0.72 -6.03 -0.48
CA THR A 96 -2.01 -6.51 0.04
C THR A 96 -2.76 -5.40 0.78
N CYS A 97 -2.05 -4.56 1.55
CA CYS A 97 -2.68 -3.41 2.22
C CYS A 97 -3.23 -2.41 1.22
N ILE A 98 -2.50 -2.17 0.14
CA ILE A 98 -2.91 -1.25 -0.93
C ILE A 98 -4.14 -1.82 -1.64
N GLU A 99 -4.08 -3.07 -2.11
CA GLU A 99 -5.17 -3.73 -2.82
C GLU A 99 -6.47 -3.75 -2.00
N LYS A 100 -6.41 -4.26 -0.76
CA LYS A 100 -7.61 -4.37 0.10
C LYS A 100 -8.14 -3.00 0.53
N GLY A 101 -7.26 -2.01 0.71
CA GLY A 101 -7.67 -0.64 0.99
C GLY A 101 -8.42 -0.01 -0.19
N LEU A 102 -7.94 -0.23 -1.42
CA LEU A 102 -8.60 0.22 -2.65
C LEU A 102 -9.95 -0.47 -2.86
N GLU A 103 -10.04 -1.78 -2.60
CA GLU A 103 -11.29 -2.54 -2.68
C GLU A 103 -12.37 -1.95 -1.74
N ILE A 104 -11.99 -1.56 -0.52
CA ILE A 104 -12.91 -0.90 0.42
C ILE A 104 -13.30 0.49 -0.08
N ALA A 105 -12.35 1.25 -0.63
CA ALA A 105 -12.60 2.59 -1.15
C ALA A 105 -13.61 2.57 -2.31
N GLU A 106 -13.47 1.62 -3.25
CA GLU A 106 -14.39 1.45 -4.37
C GLU A 106 -15.82 1.11 -3.92
N LYS A 107 -15.96 0.32 -2.87
CA LYS A 107 -17.25 -0.08 -2.29
C LYS A 107 -17.83 0.94 -1.31
N ALA A 108 -17.09 2.00 -0.98
CA ALA A 108 -17.51 2.98 0.01
C ALA A 108 -18.62 3.88 -0.56
N THR A 109 -19.83 3.77 0.00
CA THR A 109 -20.99 4.59 -0.41
C THR A 109 -20.92 6.03 0.10
N ASN A 110 -20.05 6.30 1.07
CA ASN A 110 -19.92 7.62 1.68
C ASN A 110 -18.43 7.93 1.93
N MET A 111 -17.89 8.90 1.20
CA MET A 111 -16.53 9.39 1.37
C MET A 111 -16.43 10.61 2.29
N ALA A 112 -17.54 11.14 2.80
CA ALA A 112 -17.49 12.27 3.72
C ALA A 112 -16.82 11.91 5.06
N THR A 113 -16.26 12.93 5.70
CA THR A 113 -15.71 12.79 7.05
C THR A 113 -16.87 12.59 8.04
N CYS A 114 -16.84 11.47 8.76
CA CYS A 114 -17.87 11.09 9.72
C CYS A 114 -17.28 10.92 11.14
N GLU A 115 -18.09 11.14 12.17
CA GLU A 115 -17.68 10.89 13.56
C GLU A 115 -17.45 9.41 13.86
N LYS A 116 -18.24 8.55 13.22
CA LYS A 116 -18.17 7.10 13.35
C LYS A 116 -18.37 6.44 12.00
N ARG A 117 -17.57 5.42 11.69
CA ARG A 117 -17.70 4.59 10.49
C ARG A 117 -17.64 3.12 10.89
N VAL A 118 -18.54 2.32 10.32
CA VAL A 118 -18.50 0.87 10.47
C VAL A 118 -18.24 0.26 9.11
N ILE A 119 -17.22 -0.59 9.03
CA ILE A 119 -16.92 -1.39 7.83
C ILE A 119 -17.05 -2.85 8.23
N LYS A 120 -17.89 -3.58 7.51
CA LYS A 120 -18.22 -4.97 7.84
C LYS A 120 -17.64 -5.92 6.80
N ASN A 121 -17.45 -7.17 7.20
CA ASN A 121 -17.11 -8.29 6.32
C ASN A 121 -15.79 -8.09 5.57
N ILE A 122 -14.79 -7.49 6.22
CA ILE A 122 -13.44 -7.41 5.65
C ILE A 122 -12.80 -8.78 5.78
N ILE A 123 -12.31 -9.32 4.66
CA ILE A 123 -11.53 -10.54 4.65
C ILE A 123 -10.06 -10.15 4.52
N LEU A 124 -9.27 -10.48 5.52
CA LEU A 124 -7.84 -10.19 5.55
C LEU A 124 -7.10 -11.37 6.16
N ASP A 125 -6.15 -11.93 5.43
CA ASP A 125 -5.36 -13.10 5.85
C ASP A 125 -6.25 -14.27 6.33
N GLY A 126 -7.31 -14.55 5.56
CA GLY A 126 -8.28 -15.61 5.85
C GLY A 126 -9.25 -15.33 7.01
N LYS A 127 -9.15 -14.17 7.68
CA LYS A 127 -10.01 -13.80 8.81
C LYS A 127 -11.11 -12.84 8.38
N PHE A 128 -12.30 -13.03 8.94
CA PHE A 128 -13.41 -12.08 8.84
C PHE A 128 -13.35 -11.05 9.96
N ILE A 129 -13.29 -9.77 9.59
CA ILE A 129 -13.11 -8.65 10.52
C ILE A 129 -14.19 -7.61 10.28
N ASN A 130 -14.79 -7.13 11.37
CA ASN A 130 -15.66 -5.96 11.40
C ASN A 130 -14.93 -4.83 12.13
N ILE A 131 -14.92 -3.63 11.54
CA ILE A 131 -14.20 -2.49 12.07
C ILE A 131 -15.17 -1.36 12.41
N ASN A 132 -14.93 -0.74 13.55
CA ASN A 132 -15.61 0.47 13.98
C ASN A 132 -14.57 1.57 14.21
N ILE A 133 -14.60 2.58 13.35
CA ILE A 133 -13.70 3.73 13.36
C ILE A 133 -14.42 4.87 14.07
N LYS A 134 -13.78 5.45 15.08
CA LYS A 134 -14.28 6.63 15.80
C LYS A 134 -13.31 7.80 15.60
N LYS A 135 -13.83 8.96 15.18
CA LYS A 135 -13.08 10.20 15.09
C LYS A 135 -12.73 10.67 16.50
N ILE A 136 -11.44 10.95 16.71
CA ILE A 136 -10.95 11.59 17.93
C ILE A 136 -10.61 13.03 17.55
N ILE A 137 -11.23 13.98 18.24
CA ILE A 137 -10.88 15.40 18.14
C ILE A 137 -10.03 15.71 19.35
N VAL A 138 -8.78 16.08 19.12
CA VAL A 138 -7.89 16.55 20.18
C VAL A 138 -7.92 18.07 20.12
N VAL A 139 -8.52 18.70 21.13
CA VAL A 139 -8.50 20.16 21.28
C VAL A 139 -7.22 20.52 22.01
N ASN A 140 -6.38 21.36 21.37
CA ASN A 140 -5.22 21.92 22.02
C ASN A 140 -5.67 23.13 22.86
N GLU A 141 -5.85 22.92 24.16
CA GLU A 141 -6.13 24.00 25.13
C GLU A 141 -4.87 24.72 25.62
N ASN A 142 -3.68 24.12 25.43
CA ASN A 142 -2.41 24.70 25.85
C ASN A 142 -1.52 25.02 24.63
N PRO A 143 -1.43 26.29 24.19
CA PRO A 143 -0.67 26.67 23.01
C PRO A 143 0.82 26.37 23.10
N GLU A 144 1.37 26.12 24.30
CA GLU A 144 2.78 25.74 24.50
C GLU A 144 3.07 24.27 24.17
N LYS A 145 2.03 23.42 24.10
CA LYS A 145 2.24 21.99 23.82
C LYS A 145 2.50 21.75 22.34
N THR A 146 3.62 21.07 22.06
CA THR A 146 4.01 20.71 20.68
C THR A 146 3.22 19.52 20.16
N LEU A 147 3.14 19.38 18.83
CA LEU A 147 2.51 18.23 18.17
C LEU A 147 3.09 16.90 18.67
N GLU A 148 4.41 16.84 18.90
CA GLU A 148 5.09 15.66 19.40
C GLU A 148 4.58 15.23 20.77
N GLN A 149 4.41 16.18 21.70
CA GLN A 149 3.87 15.89 23.03
C GLN A 149 2.43 15.37 22.94
N TYR A 150 1.63 15.89 22.00
CA TYR A 150 0.29 15.40 21.74
C TYR A 150 0.28 13.99 21.18
N LEU A 151 1.08 13.72 20.16
CA LEU A 151 1.20 12.38 19.58
C LEU A 151 1.65 11.38 20.64
N LYS A 152 2.63 11.75 21.47
CA LYS A 152 3.09 10.92 22.60
C LYS A 152 1.96 10.63 23.60
N ALA A 153 1.15 11.62 23.94
CA ALA A 153 0.01 11.44 24.83
C ALA A 153 -1.07 10.52 24.24
N VAL A 154 -1.38 10.65 22.94
CA VAL A 154 -2.35 9.79 22.27
C VAL A 154 -1.81 8.36 22.14
N LEU A 155 -0.56 8.20 21.72
CA LEU A 155 0.09 6.89 21.56
C LEU A 155 0.30 6.18 22.90
N SER A 156 0.41 6.91 24.02
CA SER A 156 0.46 6.32 25.36
C SER A 156 -0.79 5.50 25.72
N ARG A 157 -1.93 5.77 25.05
CA ARG A 157 -3.22 5.11 25.27
C ARG A 157 -3.65 4.23 24.11
N LEU A 158 -3.27 4.61 22.89
CA LEU A 158 -3.70 3.96 21.66
C LEU A 158 -2.47 3.43 20.91
N ARG A 159 -2.44 2.11 20.72
CA ARG A 159 -1.34 1.44 20.02
C ARG A 159 -1.22 1.83 18.54
N TYR A 160 -2.34 2.14 17.91
CA TYR A 160 -2.40 2.53 16.50
C TYR A 160 -3.34 3.72 16.33
N VAL A 161 -2.91 4.71 15.53
CA VAL A 161 -3.69 5.91 15.23
C VAL A 161 -3.55 6.25 13.76
N ILE A 162 -4.68 6.58 13.11
CA ILE A 162 -4.68 7.14 11.76
C ILE A 162 -4.73 8.67 11.88
N ILE A 163 -3.72 9.34 11.33
CA ILE A 163 -3.71 10.79 11.16
C ILE A 163 -4.12 11.10 9.73
N ARG A 164 -5.11 11.97 9.58
CA ARG A 164 -5.61 12.40 8.28
C ARG A 164 -5.17 13.83 8.01
N PHE A 165 -4.45 14.01 6.91
CA PHE A 165 -4.16 15.30 6.30
C PHE A 165 -5.04 15.48 5.04
N PRO A 166 -5.20 16.70 4.53
CA PRO A 166 -5.92 16.93 3.27
C PRO A 166 -5.31 16.19 2.06
N GLN A 167 -4.00 15.96 2.09
CA GLN A 167 -3.24 15.35 1.00
C GLN A 167 -3.19 13.81 1.12
N CYS A 168 -3.07 13.31 2.36
CA CYS A 168 -2.80 11.90 2.65
C CYS A 168 -3.28 11.49 4.04
N SER A 169 -3.35 10.18 4.28
CA SER A 169 -3.48 9.62 5.62
C SER A 169 -2.21 8.85 5.97
N MET A 170 -1.89 8.81 7.26
CA MET A 170 -0.75 8.07 7.80
C MET A 170 -1.20 7.26 9.01
N VAL A 171 -0.65 6.07 9.18
CA VAL A 171 -0.78 5.29 10.42
C VAL A 171 0.48 5.48 11.24
N ILE A 172 0.31 5.77 12.52
CA ILE A 172 1.39 5.75 13.50
C ILE A 172 1.08 4.65 14.50
N CYS A 173 2.11 3.90 14.87
CA CYS A 173 2.03 2.84 15.86
C CYS A 173 3.26 2.81 16.75
N GLN A 174 3.10 2.23 17.94
CA GLN A 174 4.15 2.01 18.93
C GLN A 174 4.60 0.55 18.96
#